data_AF-A0A2J6HCN5-F1
#
_entry.id   AF-A0A2J6HCN5-F1
#
_cell.length_a   1.000
_cell.length_b   1.000
_cell.length_c   1.000
_cell.angle_alpha   90.00
_cell.angle_beta   90.00
_cell.angle_gamma   90.00
#
_symmetry.space_group_name_H-M   'P 1'
#
loop_
_entity.id
_entity.type
_entity.pdbx_description
1 polymer ?
#
loop_
_entity_poly.entity_id
_entity_poly.type
_entity_poly.pdbx_seq_one_letter_code
_entity_poly.pdbx_strand_id
1 'polypeptide(L)'
;MKYTFKRPLMLQIIFYLNSAFTLVGLFLLIKRMVIDADAQSAIAMFSSKITPDQIYMAVAVIAIAFLLKWFGAFQMFSRKPWGYILYIIPNIIFLAALIYMIVYGFTRPETFIIAGVTFVMMLLFTIELFCLRGLQRKERASQ
;
A
#
# COMPACT_ATOMS: atom_id res chain seq x y z
N MET A 1 14.69 -19.36 -30.91
CA MET A 1 15.22 -18.41 -29.90
C MET A 1 14.13 -18.14 -28.87
N LYS A 2 14.35 -18.48 -27.58
CA LYS A 2 13.47 -18.04 -26.49
C LYS A 2 13.68 -16.53 -26.31
N TYR A 3 12.73 -15.71 -26.74
CA TYR A 3 12.73 -14.29 -26.42
C TYR A 3 12.53 -14.14 -24.91
N THR A 4 13.61 -14.01 -24.16
CA THR A 4 13.57 -13.53 -22.77
C THR A 4 13.18 -12.05 -22.80
N PHE A 5 11.87 -11.78 -22.81
CA PHE A 5 11.33 -10.44 -22.62
C PHE A 5 11.79 -9.91 -21.26
N LYS A 6 12.79 -9.02 -21.26
CA LYS A 6 13.22 -8.27 -20.07
C LYS A 6 12.00 -7.59 -19.45
N ARG A 7 11.86 -7.68 -18.12
CA ARG A 7 10.77 -6.98 -17.41
C ARG A 7 10.90 -5.48 -17.69
N PRO A 8 9.81 -4.77 -18.03
CA PRO A 8 9.86 -3.34 -18.31
C PRO A 8 10.53 -2.60 -17.14
N LEU A 9 11.45 -1.68 -17.44
CA LEU A 9 12.18 -0.89 -16.42
C LEU A 9 11.20 -0.20 -15.45
N MET A 10 10.11 0.36 -16.00
CA MET A 10 9.04 1.00 -15.23
C MET A 10 8.45 0.07 -14.15
N LEU A 11 8.27 -1.21 -14.46
CA LEU A 11 7.70 -2.23 -13.58
C LEU A 11 8.64 -2.53 -12.40
N GLN A 12 9.94 -2.52 -12.65
CA GLN A 12 10.96 -2.68 -11.61
C GLN A 12 10.99 -1.43 -10.71
N ILE A 13 11.00 -0.24 -11.30
CA ILE A 13 11.02 1.03 -10.56
C ILE A 13 9.79 1.15 -9.63
N ILE A 14 8.59 0.90 -10.15
CA ILE A 14 7.34 0.96 -9.37
C ILE A 14 7.37 -0.04 -8.21
N PHE A 15 7.83 -1.28 -8.46
CA PHE A 15 7.94 -2.30 -7.42
C PHE A 15 8.95 -1.91 -6.32
N TYR A 16 10.13 -1.42 -6.69
CA TYR A 16 11.16 -1.01 -5.72
C TYR A 16 10.72 0.20 -4.90
N LEU A 17 10.14 1.22 -5.54
CA LEU A 17 9.58 2.38 -4.86
C LEU A 17 8.48 1.95 -3.88
N ASN A 18 7.51 1.15 -4.34
CA ASN A 18 6.44 0.66 -3.47
C ASN A 18 6.98 -0.18 -2.30
N SER A 19 7.99 -1.01 -2.53
CA SER A 19 8.63 -1.81 -1.47
C SER A 19 9.33 -0.92 -0.44
N ALA A 20 10.10 0.08 -0.89
CA ALA A 20 10.75 1.04 0.00
C ALA A 20 9.73 1.83 0.83
N PHE A 21 8.69 2.38 0.19
CA PHE A 21 7.63 3.10 0.88
C PHE A 21 6.86 2.22 1.87
N THR A 22 6.58 0.96 1.50
CA THR A 22 5.85 0.03 2.36
C THR A 22 6.67 -0.36 3.60
N LEU A 23 7.97 -0.63 3.43
CA LEU A 23 8.86 -0.97 4.55
C LEU A 23 9.13 0.23 5.47
N VAL A 24 9.41 1.40 4.90
CA VAL A 24 9.62 2.63 5.68
C VAL A 24 8.32 3.02 6.40
N GLY A 25 7.18 2.95 5.71
CA GLY A 25 5.86 3.24 6.29
C GLY A 25 5.52 2.30 7.44
N LEU A 26 5.75 0.99 7.28
CA LEU A 26 5.55 0.00 8.33
C LEU A 26 6.46 0.25 9.54
N PHE A 27 7.74 0.53 9.30
CA PHE A 27 8.69 0.85 10.37
C PHE A 27 8.27 2.10 11.15
N LEU A 28 7.91 3.18 10.44
CA LEU A 28 7.45 4.42 11.07
C LEU A 28 6.14 4.23 11.84
N LEU A 29 5.21 3.42 11.34
CA LEU A 29 3.95 3.09 12.00
C LEU A 29 4.19 2.34 13.32
N ILE A 30 5.02 1.29 13.28
CA ILE A 30 5.39 0.53 14.48
C ILE A 30 6.10 1.43 15.48
N LYS A 31 7.08 2.24 15.01
CA LYS A 31 7.80 3.17 15.89
C LYS A 31 6.85 4.17 16.56
N ARG A 32 5.94 4.80 15.80
CA ARG A 32 5.00 5.77 16.36
C ARG A 32 3.99 5.15 17.32
N MET A 33 3.40 4.00 16.99
CA MET A 33 2.30 3.46 17.80
C MET A 33 2.75 2.56 18.97
N VAL A 34 3.93 1.94 18.87
CA VAL A 34 4.43 1.00 19.88
C VAL A 34 5.50 1.61 20.77
N ILE A 35 6.35 2.50 20.23
CA ILE A 35 7.51 3.04 20.95
C ILE A 35 7.25 4.47 21.49
N ASP A 36 6.45 5.27 20.80
CA ASP A 36 6.18 6.66 21.17
C ASP A 36 4.94 6.79 22.08
N ALA A 37 5.15 7.14 23.34
CA ALA A 37 4.09 7.29 24.34
C ALA A 37 3.08 8.41 23.98
N ASP A 38 3.54 9.46 23.30
CA ASP A 38 2.70 10.60 22.88
C ASP A 38 1.64 10.21 21.83
N ALA A 39 1.92 9.22 20.97
CA ALA A 39 0.95 8.75 19.98
C ALA A 39 -0.18 7.93 20.61
N GLN A 40 0.12 7.21 21.71
CA GLN A 40 -0.91 6.51 22.48
C GLN A 40 -1.89 7.50 23.13
N SER A 41 -1.39 8.65 23.62
CA SER A 41 -2.25 9.72 24.12
C SER A 41 -3.10 10.42 23.05
N ALA A 42 -2.61 10.53 21.81
CA ALA A 42 -3.39 11.08 20.70
C ALA A 42 -4.53 10.14 20.23
N ILE A 43 -4.35 8.82 20.36
CA ILE A 43 -5.41 7.83 20.08
C ILE A 43 -6.44 7.81 21.22
N ALA A 44 -6.01 7.99 22.47
CA ALA A 44 -6.90 8.13 23.62
C ALA A 44 -7.83 9.36 23.55
N MET A 45 -7.46 10.40 22.79
CA MET A 45 -8.34 11.57 22.55
C MET A 45 -9.59 11.25 21.72
N PHE A 46 -9.57 10.20 20.89
CA PHE A 46 -10.75 9.83 20.07
C PHE A 46 -11.81 9.06 20.86
N SER A 47 -11.46 8.44 21.98
CA SER A 47 -12.41 7.80 22.88
C SER A 47 -11.74 7.44 24.20
N SER A 48 -12.35 7.85 25.32
CA SER A 48 -11.92 7.54 26.68
C SER A 48 -12.06 6.05 27.07
N LYS A 49 -12.52 5.20 26.14
CA LYS A 49 -12.78 3.77 26.35
C LYS A 49 -11.95 2.83 25.47
N ILE A 50 -10.95 3.34 24.74
CA ILE A 50 -10.08 2.47 23.93
C ILE A 50 -9.05 1.80 24.84
N THR A 51 -9.07 0.47 24.90
CA THR A 51 -8.07 -0.29 25.67
C THR A 51 -6.76 -0.40 24.90
N PRO A 52 -5.60 -0.53 25.58
CA PRO A 52 -4.31 -0.76 24.91
C PRO A 52 -4.34 -1.95 23.93
N ASP A 53 -5.06 -3.02 24.28
CA ASP A 53 -5.23 -4.20 23.42
C ASP A 53 -5.90 -3.88 22.08
N GLN A 54 -6.87 -2.95 22.07
CA GLN A 54 -7.51 -2.49 20.83
C GLN A 54 -6.56 -1.69 19.95
N ILE A 55 -5.63 -0.94 20.54
CA ILE A 55 -4.58 -0.21 19.81
C ILE A 55 -3.61 -1.21 19.17
N TYR A 56 -3.13 -2.20 19.93
CA TYR A 56 -2.26 -3.25 19.39
C TYR A 56 -2.94 -4.06 18.28
N MET A 57 -4.24 -4.36 18.44
CA MET A 57 -5.03 -5.02 17.40
C MET A 57 -5.13 -4.15 16.14
N ALA A 58 -5.40 -2.85 16.27
CA ALA A 58 -5.45 -1.93 15.13
C ALA A 58 -4.09 -1.84 14.42
N VAL A 59 -2.98 -1.76 15.17
CA VAL A 59 -1.63 -1.79 14.62
C VAL A 59 -1.37 -3.08 13.86
N ALA A 60 -1.74 -4.24 14.43
CA ALA A 60 -1.58 -5.53 13.79
C ALA A 60 -2.38 -5.64 12.48
N VAL A 61 -3.63 -5.14 12.47
CA VAL A 61 -4.47 -5.10 11.26
C VAL A 61 -3.84 -4.22 10.18
N ILE A 62 -3.34 -3.03 10.55
CA ILE A 62 -2.65 -2.14 9.60
C ILE A 62 -1.36 -2.81 9.09
N ALA A 63 -0.58 -3.45 9.95
CA ALA A 63 0.64 -4.15 9.56
C ALA A 63 0.34 -5.28 8.56
N ILE A 64 -0.71 -6.08 8.81
CA ILE A 64 -1.18 -7.12 7.88
C ILE A 64 -1.61 -6.49 6.55
N ALA A 65 -2.33 -5.36 6.56
CA ALA A 65 -2.73 -4.65 5.35
C ALA A 65 -1.52 -4.19 4.52
N PHE A 66 -0.46 -3.68 5.17
CA PHE A 66 0.80 -3.32 4.51
C PHE A 66 1.50 -4.55 3.91
N LEU A 67 1.52 -5.67 4.61
CA LEU A 67 2.09 -6.93 4.09
C LEU A 67 1.29 -7.48 2.90
N LEU A 68 -0.04 -7.44 2.95
CA LEU A 68 -0.91 -7.85 1.85
C LEU A 68 -0.67 -6.98 0.60
N LYS A 69 -0.58 -5.66 0.80
CA LYS A 69 -0.22 -4.72 -0.28
C LYS A 69 1.13 -5.08 -0.90
N TRP A 70 2.16 -5.29 -0.08
CA TRP A 70 3.49 -5.65 -0.56
C TRP A 70 3.48 -6.98 -1.33
N PHE A 71 2.80 -7.99 -0.80
CA PHE A 71 2.67 -9.29 -1.44
C PHE A 71 1.90 -9.21 -2.77
N GLY A 72 0.85 -8.39 -2.85
CA GLY A 72 0.15 -8.09 -4.09
C GLY A 72 1.06 -7.47 -5.15
N ALA A 73 1.85 -6.47 -4.77
CA ALA A 73 2.86 -5.87 -5.65
C ALA A 73 3.92 -6.89 -6.12
N PHE A 74 4.39 -7.77 -5.23
CA PHE A 74 5.32 -8.84 -5.58
C PHE A 74 4.72 -9.85 -6.57
N GLN A 75 3.44 -10.19 -6.42
CA GLN A 75 2.76 -11.07 -7.36
C GLN A 75 2.55 -10.43 -8.73
N MET A 76 2.25 -9.13 -8.78
CA MET A 76 2.20 -8.37 -10.03
C MET A 76 3.57 -8.31 -10.71
N PHE A 77 4.63 -8.08 -9.95
CA PHE A 77 6.01 -8.16 -10.42
C PHE A 77 6.33 -9.55 -11.03
N SER A 78 5.77 -10.61 -10.44
CA SER A 78 5.84 -11.99 -10.95
C SER A 78 4.86 -12.28 -12.10
N ARG A 79 4.29 -11.24 -12.73
CA ARG A 79 3.34 -11.28 -13.86
C ARG A 79 2.01 -11.97 -13.58
N LYS A 80 1.61 -12.08 -12.30
CA LYS A 80 0.31 -12.66 -11.96
C LYS A 80 -0.73 -11.55 -11.71
N PRO A 81 -1.81 -11.46 -12.49
CA PRO A 81 -2.75 -10.32 -12.45
C PRO A 81 -3.60 -10.26 -11.17
N TRP A 82 -3.85 -11.39 -10.51
CA TRP A 82 -4.52 -11.45 -9.19
C TRP A 82 -3.77 -10.67 -8.09
N GLY A 83 -2.45 -10.44 -8.24
CA GLY A 83 -1.68 -9.60 -7.31
C GLY A 83 -2.22 -8.17 -7.22
N TYR A 84 -2.88 -7.68 -8.27
CA TYR A 84 -3.55 -6.38 -8.28
C TYR A 84 -4.66 -6.30 -7.23
N ILE A 85 -5.43 -7.37 -7.02
CA ILE A 85 -6.52 -7.38 -6.05
C ILE A 85 -5.95 -7.25 -4.62
N LEU A 86 -4.91 -8.03 -4.34
CA LEU A 86 -4.18 -7.99 -3.06
C LEU A 86 -3.50 -6.64 -2.81
N TYR A 87 -3.10 -5.94 -3.88
CA TYR A 87 -2.53 -4.61 -3.79
C TYR A 87 -3.60 -3.52 -3.60
N ILE A 88 -4.67 -3.53 -4.39
CA ILE A 88 -5.61 -2.41 -4.48
C ILE A 88 -6.55 -2.34 -3.27
N ILE A 89 -7.03 -3.48 -2.76
CA ILE A 89 -8.01 -3.50 -1.66
C ILE A 89 -7.46 -2.84 -0.39
N PRO A 90 -6.26 -3.20 0.12
CA PRO A 90 -5.69 -2.54 1.29
C PRO A 90 -5.47 -1.04 1.07
N ASN A 91 -5.05 -0.63 -0.13
CA ASN A 91 -4.85 0.79 -0.44
C ASN A 91 -6.16 1.58 -0.50
N ILE A 92 -7.25 1.00 -1.02
CA ILE A 92 -8.58 1.65 -1.02
C ILE A 92 -9.05 1.89 0.42
N ILE A 93 -8.97 0.87 1.27
CA ILE A 93 -9.38 0.96 2.68
C ILE A 93 -8.53 2.02 3.39
N PHE A 94 -7.22 2.01 3.16
CA PHE A 94 -6.30 2.98 3.76
C PHE A 94 -6.57 4.40 3.28
N LEU A 95 -6.80 4.60 1.97
CA LEU A 95 -7.14 5.91 1.40
C LEU A 95 -8.47 6.43 1.94
N ALA A 96 -9.49 5.56 2.08
CA ALA A 96 -10.77 5.93 2.68
C ALA A 96 -10.61 6.38 4.14
N ALA A 97 -9.76 5.70 4.92
CA ALA A 97 -9.45 6.11 6.29
C ALA A 97 -8.76 7.49 6.33
N LEU A 98 -7.80 7.76 5.43
CA LEU A 98 -7.15 9.07 5.34
C LEU A 98 -8.12 10.18 4.94
N ILE A 99 -9.00 9.93 3.97
CA ILE A 99 -10.04 10.88 3.56
C ILE A 99 -10.99 11.16 4.72
N TYR A 100 -11.41 10.13 5.46
CA TYR A 100 -12.22 10.30 6.66
C TYR A 100 -11.52 11.20 7.68
N MET A 101 -10.24 10.95 7.98
CA MET A 101 -9.47 11.81 8.89
C MET A 101 -9.43 13.28 8.42
N ILE A 102 -9.23 13.53 7.13
CA ILE A 102 -9.22 14.88 6.54
C ILE A 102 -10.59 15.56 6.72
N VAL A 103 -11.68 14.88 6.40
CA VAL A 103 -13.05 15.41 6.52
C VAL A 103 -13.39 15.79 7.96
N TYR A 104 -12.87 15.04 8.94
CA TYR A 104 -13.10 15.29 10.37
C TYR A 104 -12.02 16.19 11.02
N GLY A 105 -11.27 16.96 10.22
CA GLY A 105 -10.42 18.03 10.73
C GLY A 105 -8.97 17.65 11.03
N PHE A 106 -8.53 16.44 10.71
CA PHE A 106 -7.12 16.04 10.84
C PHE A 106 -6.31 16.48 9.60
N THR A 107 -6.16 17.79 9.45
CA THR A 107 -5.56 18.47 8.28
C THR A 107 -4.04 18.61 8.36
N ARG A 108 -3.36 17.68 9.01
CA ARG A 108 -1.90 17.69 9.07
C ARG A 108 -1.31 17.50 7.65
N PRO A 109 -0.29 18.28 7.23
CA PRO A 109 0.28 18.18 5.89
C PRO A 109 0.71 16.76 5.50
N GLU A 110 1.18 15.97 6.46
CA GLU A 110 1.59 14.58 6.27
C GLU A 110 0.42 13.69 5.83
N THR A 111 -0.78 13.91 6.36
CA THR A 111 -1.99 13.15 6.00
C THR A 111 -2.31 13.33 4.51
N PHE A 112 -2.22 14.57 4.01
CA PHE A 112 -2.45 14.87 2.60
C PHE A 112 -1.37 14.28 1.69
N ILE A 113 -0.09 14.36 2.10
CA ILE A 113 1.02 13.78 1.34
C ILE A 113 0.84 12.26 1.24
N ILE A 114 0.53 11.58 2.35
CA ILE A 114 0.35 10.13 2.36
C ILE A 114 -0.86 9.73 1.50
N ALA A 115 -1.98 10.47 1.58
CA ALA A 115 -3.16 10.23 0.75
C ALA A 115 -2.84 10.39 -0.75
N GLY A 116 -2.14 11.47 -1.12
CA GLY A 116 -1.72 11.74 -2.49
C GLY A 116 -0.77 10.67 -3.03
N VAL A 117 0.26 10.28 -2.27
CA VAL A 117 1.19 9.20 -2.66
C VAL A 117 0.45 7.87 -2.82
N THR A 118 -0.47 7.55 -1.91
CA THR A 118 -1.28 6.33 -2.00
C THR A 118 -2.10 6.32 -3.28
N PHE A 119 -2.78 7.42 -3.59
CA PHE A 119 -3.58 7.56 -4.80
C PHE A 119 -2.75 7.44 -6.09
N VAL A 120 -1.62 8.15 -6.17
CA VAL A 120 -0.71 8.10 -7.33
C VAL A 120 -0.18 6.68 -7.54
N MET A 121 0.23 6.01 -6.46
CA MET A 121 0.73 4.62 -6.55
C MET A 121 -0.37 3.65 -6.99
N MET A 122 -1.63 3.85 -6.58
CA MET A 122 -2.75 3.05 -7.08
C MET A 122 -2.95 3.22 -8.59
N LEU A 123 -2.87 4.45 -9.10
CA LEU A 123 -2.97 4.71 -10.55
C LEU A 123 -1.83 4.05 -11.32
N LEU A 124 -0.59 4.16 -10.84
CA LEU A 124 0.58 3.54 -11.48
C LEU A 124 0.46 2.02 -11.56
N PHE A 125 0.04 1.36 -10.48
CA PHE A 125 -0.20 -0.10 -10.47
C PHE A 125 -1.41 -0.49 -11.34
N THR A 126 -2.41 0.37 -11.49
CA THR A 126 -3.53 0.14 -12.40
C THR A 126 -3.05 0.16 -13.86
N ILE A 127 -2.25 1.16 -14.24
CA ILE A 127 -1.63 1.24 -15.57
C ILE A 127 -0.75 0.00 -15.82
N GLU A 128 0.02 -0.42 -14.83
CA GLU A 128 0.88 -1.61 -14.90
C GLU A 128 0.09 -2.89 -15.20
N LEU A 129 -1.08 -3.08 -14.59
CA LEU A 129 -1.96 -4.22 -14.86
C LEU A 129 -2.37 -4.26 -16.35
N PHE A 130 -2.70 -3.11 -16.95
CA PHE A 130 -3.04 -3.03 -18.36
C PHE A 130 -1.84 -3.37 -19.25
N CYS A 131 -0.65 -2.88 -18.92
CA CYS A 131 0.59 -3.23 -19.62
C CYS A 131 0.87 -4.74 -19.56
N LEU A 132 0.73 -5.36 -18.37
CA LEU A 132 0.92 -6.79 -18.17
C LEU A 132 -0.06 -7.62 -19.01
N ARG A 133 -1.34 -7.25 -19.03
CA ARG A 133 -2.36 -7.93 -19.86
C ARG A 133 -2.06 -7.78 -21.35
N GLY A 134 -1.58 -6.62 -21.78
CA GLY A 134 -1.14 -6.38 -23.16
C GLY A 134 0.04 -7.27 -23.57
N LEU A 135 1.03 -7.44 -22.69
CA LEU A 135 2.17 -8.34 -22.92
C LEU A 135 1.72 -9.80 -23.02
N GLN A 136 0.87 -10.26 -22.10
CA GLN A 136 0.35 -11.63 -22.12
C GLN A 136 -0.47 -11.94 -23.37
N ARG A 137 -1.22 -10.97 -23.91
CA ARG A 137 -1.94 -11.13 -25.19
C ARG A 137 -0.98 -11.31 -26.37
N LYS A 138 0.09 -10.53 -26.43
CA LYS A 138 1.14 -10.68 -27.47
C LYS A 138 1.85 -12.03 -27.37
N GLU A 139 2.15 -12.50 -26.17
CA GLU A 139 2.75 -13.82 -25.93
C GLU A 139 1.85 -14.96 -26.44
N ARG A 140 0.52 -14.87 -26.23
CA ARG A 140 -0.42 -15.88 -26.77
C ARG A 140 -0.61 -15.82 -28.29
N ALA A 141 -0.46 -14.65 -28.91
CA ALA A 141 -0.62 -14.49 -30.35
C ALA A 141 0.63 -14.91 -31.16
N SER A 142 1.74 -15.20 -30.49
CA SER A 142 3.02 -15.62 -31.09
C SER A 142 3.34 -17.11 -30.88
N GLN A 143 2.40 -17.84 -30.27
CA GLN A 143 2.41 -19.30 -30.10
C GLN A 143 1.40 -19.92 -31.06
#